data_AF-W6M9B8-F1
#
_entry.id   AF-W6M9B8-F1
#
_cell.length_a   1.000
_cell.length_b   1.000
_cell.length_c   1.000
_cell.angle_alpha   90.00
_cell.angle_beta   90.00
_cell.angle_gamma   90.00
#
_symmetry.space_group_name_H-M   'P 1'
#
loop_
_entity.id
_entity.type
_entity.pdbx_description
1 polymer ?
#
loop_
_entity_poly.entity_id
_entity_poly.type
_entity_poly.pdbx_seq_one_letter_code
_entity_poly.pdbx_strand_id
1 'polypeptide(L)'
;MRDVNTSPARKCRQVVIGGTQEQLRDAFAQYERPANFKAGDLVTWKPGMKNRNFPANGAPVVVIQVLAEPVFGGTNYEGSVEFREPLTLRIGCLDENDGEFMVFHVDGARFELYDTAE
;
A
#
# COMPACT_ATOMS: atom_id res chain seq x y z
N MET A 1 -14.46 39.53 -13.74
CA MET A 1 -14.61 38.14 -14.21
C MET A 1 -13.36 37.39 -13.78
N ARG A 2 -13.48 36.43 -12.86
CA ARG A 2 -12.35 35.58 -12.46
C ARG A 2 -12.51 34.26 -13.21
N ASP A 3 -11.53 33.93 -14.03
CA ASP A 3 -11.45 32.68 -14.74
C ASP A 3 -11.46 31.52 -13.74
N VAL A 4 -12.44 30.63 -13.91
CA VAL A 4 -12.55 29.39 -13.15
C VAL A 4 -11.39 28.49 -13.58
N ASN A 5 -10.53 28.21 -12.61
CA ASN A 5 -9.40 27.32 -12.71
C ASN A 5 -9.89 25.89 -13.00
N THR A 6 -9.85 25.48 -14.26
CA THR A 6 -10.13 24.10 -14.67
C THR A 6 -8.96 23.22 -14.25
N SER A 7 -9.04 22.63 -13.06
CA SER A 7 -8.11 21.57 -12.65
C SER A 7 -8.18 20.44 -13.69
N PRO A 8 -7.06 20.02 -14.32
CA PRO A 8 -7.10 18.93 -15.27
C PRO A 8 -7.58 17.68 -14.52
N ALA A 9 -8.66 17.07 -15.03
CA ALA A 9 -9.16 15.80 -14.53
C ALA A 9 -7.99 14.81 -14.49
N ARG A 10 -7.69 14.27 -13.31
CA ARG A 10 -6.69 13.20 -13.18
C ARG A 10 -7.14 12.08 -14.11
N LYS A 11 -6.35 11.82 -15.17
CA LYS A 11 -6.63 10.77 -16.13
C LYS A 11 -6.71 9.46 -15.36
N CYS A 12 -7.91 8.90 -15.23
CA CYS A 12 -8.13 7.62 -14.59
C CYS A 12 -7.32 6.59 -15.38
N ARG A 13 -6.28 6.00 -14.77
CA ARG A 13 -5.41 5.03 -15.43
C ARG A 13 -6.26 3.80 -15.71
N GLN A 14 -6.43 3.47 -17.00
CA GLN A 14 -7.08 2.21 -17.37
C GLN A 14 -6.18 1.06 -16.89
N VAL A 15 -6.68 0.26 -15.95
CA VAL A 15 -6.01 -0.94 -15.49
C VAL A 15 -6.15 -1.99 -16.59
N VAL A 16 -5.04 -2.41 -17.18
CA VAL A 16 -5.01 -3.56 -18.09
C VAL A 16 -4.69 -4.79 -17.24
N ILE A 17 -5.66 -5.70 -17.12
CA ILE A 17 -5.49 -6.96 -16.39
C ILE A 17 -4.75 -7.95 -17.30
N GLY A 18 -3.64 -8.53 -16.84
CA GLY A 18 -2.82 -9.48 -17.60
C GLY A 18 -1.67 -10.07 -16.78
N GLY A 19 -0.93 -11.01 -17.38
CA GLY A 19 0.21 -11.72 -16.76
C GLY A 19 0.28 -13.18 -17.26
N THR A 20 1.46 -13.79 -17.25
CA THR A 20 1.61 -15.22 -17.52
C THR A 20 1.14 -16.06 -16.32
N GLN A 21 0.82 -17.34 -16.55
CA GLN A 21 0.47 -18.27 -15.47
C GLN A 21 1.54 -18.32 -14.38
N GLU A 22 2.82 -18.29 -14.76
CA GLU A 22 3.95 -18.33 -13.83
C GLU A 22 4.04 -17.04 -13.01
N GLN A 23 3.96 -15.88 -13.65
CA GLN A 23 3.95 -14.58 -12.96
C GLN A 23 2.82 -14.48 -11.92
N LEU A 24 1.63 -15.00 -12.24
CA LEU A 24 0.49 -15.00 -11.32
C LEU A 24 0.73 -15.94 -10.12
N ARG A 25 1.34 -17.11 -10.33
CA ARG A 25 1.69 -18.04 -9.26
C ARG A 25 2.75 -17.47 -8.34
N ASP A 26 3.76 -16.82 -8.90
CA ASP A 26 4.82 -16.17 -8.12
C ASP A 26 4.28 -15.00 -7.30
N ALA A 27 3.46 -14.14 -7.90
CA ALA A 27 2.81 -13.04 -7.19
C ALA A 27 1.92 -13.56 -6.05
N PHE A 28 1.14 -14.62 -6.29
CA PHE A 28 0.33 -15.25 -5.27
C PHE A 28 1.18 -15.81 -4.11
N ALA A 29 2.25 -16.53 -4.42
CA ALA A 29 3.16 -17.06 -3.40
C ALA A 29 3.83 -15.95 -2.57
N GLN A 30 4.14 -14.80 -3.19
CA GLN A 30 4.63 -13.63 -2.47
C GLN A 30 3.56 -13.02 -1.57
N TYR A 31 2.32 -12.90 -2.05
CA TYR A 31 1.21 -12.35 -1.27
C TYR A 31 0.90 -13.22 -0.04
N GLU A 32 0.85 -14.54 -0.19
CA GLU A 32 0.58 -15.48 0.92
C GLU A 32 1.75 -15.63 1.90
N ARG A 33 2.96 -15.22 1.53
CA ARG A 33 4.13 -15.33 2.41
C ARG A 33 3.85 -14.60 3.73
N PRO A 34 3.77 -15.32 4.86
CA PRO A 34 3.47 -14.71 6.15
C PRO A 34 4.63 -13.84 6.59
N ALA A 35 4.32 -12.71 7.19
CA ALA A 35 5.28 -11.83 7.82
C ALA A 35 4.79 -11.49 9.23
N ASN A 36 5.62 -11.81 10.23
CA ASN A 36 5.33 -11.55 11.63
C ASN A 36 5.88 -10.18 11.99
N PHE A 37 5.09 -9.15 11.77
CA PHE A 37 5.45 -7.78 12.12
C PHE A 37 5.25 -7.48 13.60
N LYS A 38 5.97 -6.49 14.10
CA LYS A 38 5.74 -5.83 15.39
C LYS A 38 5.88 -4.33 15.24
N ALA A 39 5.34 -3.58 16.20
CA ALA A 39 5.54 -2.13 16.24
C ALA A 39 7.03 -1.79 16.29
N GLY A 40 7.45 -0.82 15.48
CA GLY A 40 8.84 -0.40 15.31
C GLY A 40 9.59 -1.09 14.16
N ASP A 41 9.06 -2.17 13.57
CA ASP A 41 9.69 -2.76 12.39
C ASP A 41 9.68 -1.78 11.21
N LEU A 42 10.77 -1.74 10.45
CA LEU A 42 10.80 -1.11 9.14
C LEU A 42 10.30 -2.12 8.11
N VAL A 43 9.40 -1.68 7.25
CA VAL A 43 8.78 -2.50 6.20
C VAL A 43 8.76 -1.76 4.88
N THR A 44 8.68 -2.51 3.79
CA THR A 44 8.52 -2.00 2.43
C THR A 44 7.49 -2.85 1.69
N TRP A 45 6.98 -2.34 0.57
CA TRP A 45 6.19 -3.15 -0.36
C TRP A 45 7.00 -4.35 -0.84
N LYS A 46 6.38 -5.53 -0.82
CA LYS A 46 6.86 -6.67 -1.61
C LYS A 46 6.88 -6.29 -3.10
N PRO A 47 7.79 -6.85 -3.91
CA PRO A 47 7.85 -6.57 -5.34
C PRO A 47 6.49 -6.80 -6.02
N GLY A 48 5.99 -5.77 -6.71
CA GLY A 48 4.70 -5.84 -7.44
C GLY A 48 3.44 -5.73 -6.58
N MET A 49 3.53 -5.54 -5.26
CA MET A 49 2.38 -5.54 -4.35
C MET A 49 1.80 -4.16 -4.01
N LYS A 50 2.43 -3.07 -4.48
CA LYS A 50 1.99 -1.69 -4.26
C LYS A 50 0.63 -1.43 -4.92
N ASN A 51 -0.34 -1.02 -4.11
CA ASN A 51 -1.70 -0.67 -4.56
C ASN A 51 -2.12 0.77 -4.21
N ARG A 52 -1.24 1.56 -3.61
CA ARG A 52 -1.48 2.95 -3.19
C ARG A 52 -0.42 3.88 -3.75
N ASN A 53 -0.62 5.20 -3.73
CA ASN A 53 0.40 6.14 -4.21
C ASN A 53 1.62 6.21 -3.28
N PHE A 54 1.38 6.06 -1.97
CA PHE A 54 2.39 6.06 -0.92
C PHE A 54 2.30 4.75 -0.11
N PRO A 55 3.41 4.30 0.51
CA PRO A 55 4.77 4.79 0.30
C PRO A 55 5.30 4.49 -1.11
N ALA A 56 6.42 5.09 -1.50
CA ALA A 56 7.12 4.75 -2.75
C ALA A 56 7.55 3.27 -2.76
N ASN A 57 7.73 2.67 -3.95
CA ASN A 57 8.25 1.30 -4.02
C ASN A 57 9.67 1.27 -3.47
N GLY A 58 9.97 0.33 -2.57
CA GLY A 58 11.27 0.20 -1.93
C GLY A 58 11.55 1.22 -0.82
N ALA A 59 10.66 2.18 -0.57
CA ALA A 59 10.84 3.14 0.51
C ALA A 59 10.44 2.54 1.86
N PRO A 60 11.29 2.66 2.90
CA PRO A 60 10.96 2.14 4.22
C PRO A 60 9.87 2.96 4.89
N VAL A 61 8.96 2.27 5.58
CA VAL A 61 7.98 2.86 6.50
C VAL A 61 8.00 2.08 7.81
N VAL A 62 7.55 2.71 8.90
CA VAL A 62 7.59 2.09 10.23
C VAL A 62 6.24 1.49 10.59
N VAL A 63 6.21 0.29 11.14
CA VAL A 63 4.99 -0.31 11.69
C VAL A 63 4.63 0.39 13.00
N ILE A 64 3.45 0.99 13.06
CA ILE A 64 2.90 1.63 14.27
C ILE A 64 2.15 0.62 15.11
N GLN A 65 1.37 -0.23 14.45
CA GLN A 65 0.52 -1.19 15.13
C GLN A 65 0.19 -2.36 14.20
N VAL A 66 0.21 -3.56 14.75
CA VAL A 66 -0.43 -4.75 14.15
C VAL A 66 -1.81 -4.87 14.76
N LEU A 67 -2.84 -4.95 13.91
CA LEU A 67 -4.23 -5.06 14.35
C LEU A 67 -4.58 -6.52 14.61
N ALA A 68 -5.22 -6.80 15.75
CA ALA A 68 -5.68 -8.14 16.09
C ALA A 68 -6.82 -8.60 15.16
N GLU A 69 -7.65 -7.66 14.72
CA GLU A 69 -8.73 -7.89 13.76
C GLU A 69 -8.60 -6.91 12.59
N PRO A 70 -8.79 -7.36 11.34
CA PRO A 70 -8.69 -6.49 10.18
C PRO A 70 -9.80 -5.45 10.17
N VAL A 71 -9.43 -4.21 9.86
CA VAL A 71 -10.39 -3.15 9.55
C VAL A 71 -10.60 -3.14 8.04
N PHE A 72 -11.85 -3.17 7.58
CA PHE A 72 -12.13 -3.11 6.15
C PHE A 72 -12.07 -1.67 5.63
N GLY A 73 -11.41 -1.46 4.49
CA GLY A 73 -11.30 -0.15 3.86
C GLY A 73 -12.67 0.50 3.57
N GLY A 74 -12.73 1.83 3.67
CA GLY A 74 -13.97 2.60 3.51
C GLY A 74 -14.43 2.82 2.06
N THR A 75 -13.74 2.23 1.07
CA THR A 75 -14.15 2.34 -0.33
C THR A 75 -15.43 1.54 -0.56
N ASN A 76 -16.47 2.23 -1.02
CA ASN A 76 -17.78 1.63 -1.31
C ASN A 76 -17.96 1.23 -2.79
N TYR A 77 -16.90 1.34 -3.60
CA TYR A 77 -16.93 1.00 -5.01
C TYR A 77 -16.35 -0.39 -5.24
N GLU A 78 -17.21 -1.35 -5.57
CA GLU A 78 -16.86 -2.77 -5.80
C GLU A 78 -15.83 -3.02 -6.91
N GLY A 79 -15.68 -2.08 -7.85
CA GLY A 79 -14.68 -2.15 -8.91
C GLY A 79 -13.30 -1.63 -8.52
N SER A 80 -13.10 -1.13 -7.29
CA SER A 80 -11.79 -0.67 -6.81
C SER A 80 -11.00 -1.83 -6.21
N VAL A 81 -9.69 -1.82 -6.43
CA VAL A 81 -8.76 -2.81 -5.85
C VAL A 81 -8.68 -2.75 -4.32
N GLU A 82 -9.13 -1.65 -3.72
CA GLU A 82 -9.17 -1.43 -2.27
C GLU A 82 -10.53 -1.81 -1.65
N PHE A 83 -11.51 -2.23 -2.46
CA PHE A 83 -12.83 -2.61 -1.97
C PHE A 83 -12.73 -3.76 -0.98
N ARG A 84 -13.19 -3.53 0.25
CA ARG A 84 -13.13 -4.51 1.36
C ARG A 84 -11.73 -5.10 1.57
N GLU A 85 -10.69 -4.31 1.33
CA GLU A 85 -9.32 -4.71 1.65
C GLU A 85 -9.19 -4.95 3.17
N PRO A 86 -8.61 -6.09 3.61
CA PRO A 86 -8.40 -6.38 5.03
C PRO A 86 -7.17 -5.61 5.54
N LEU A 87 -7.40 -4.44 6.15
CA LEU A 87 -6.32 -3.62 6.68
C LEU A 87 -5.90 -4.19 8.04
N THR A 88 -4.70 -4.78 8.08
CA THR A 88 -4.16 -5.49 9.25
C THR A 88 -3.03 -4.73 9.94
N LEU A 89 -2.49 -3.68 9.31
CA LEU A 89 -1.42 -2.85 9.86
C LEU A 89 -1.79 -1.37 9.87
N ARG A 90 -1.22 -0.65 10.85
CA ARG A 90 -1.01 0.80 10.77
C ARG A 90 0.47 1.07 10.53
N ILE A 91 0.78 1.80 9.47
CA ILE A 91 2.14 2.23 9.13
C ILE A 91 2.29 3.73 9.27
N GLY A 92 3.49 4.18 9.62
CA GLY A 92 3.89 5.57 9.71
C GLY A 92 4.92 5.93 8.64
N CYS A 93 4.78 7.09 8.03
CA CYS A 93 5.77 7.66 7.13
C CYS A 93 5.81 9.18 7.25
N LEU A 94 6.90 9.79 6.76
CA LEU A 94 7.01 11.25 6.68
C LEU A 94 6.51 11.73 5.32
N ASP A 95 5.79 12.84 5.28
CA ASP A 95 5.51 13.56 4.03
C ASP A 95 6.83 14.11 3.47
N GLU A 96 7.11 13.87 2.18
CA GLU A 96 8.33 14.35 1.55
C GLU A 96 8.36 15.87 1.32
N ASN A 97 7.20 16.54 1.35
CA ASN A 97 7.09 17.98 1.11
C ASN A 97 7.37 18.81 2.38
N ASP A 98 6.85 18.37 3.53
CA ASP A 98 6.84 19.15 4.77
C ASP A 98 7.36 18.38 6.00
N GLY A 99 7.62 17.08 5.88
CA GLY A 99 8.15 16.25 6.97
C GLY A 99 7.12 15.88 8.03
N GLU A 100 5.81 16.08 7.80
CA GLU A 100 4.79 15.67 8.75
C GLU A 100 4.68 14.15 8.86
N PHE A 101 4.48 13.67 10.08
CA PHE A 101 4.31 12.25 10.36
C PHE A 101 2.87 11.81 10.12
N MET A 102 2.65 10.98 9.10
CA MET A 102 1.34 10.48 8.72
C MET A 102 1.18 9.01 9.05
N VAL A 103 -0.03 8.59 9.43
CA VAL A 103 -0.35 7.21 9.77
C VAL A 103 -1.47 6.67 8.90
N PHE A 104 -1.26 5.49 8.30
CA PHE A 104 -2.19 4.88 7.36
C PHE A 104 -2.51 3.43 7.71
N HIS A 105 -3.75 3.02 7.44
CA HIS A 105 -4.17 1.62 7.49
C HIS A 105 -3.86 0.94 6.15
N VAL A 106 -3.20 -0.22 6.21
CA VAL A 106 -2.77 -1.00 5.03
C VAL A 106 -2.94 -2.50 5.25
N ASP A 107 -3.01 -3.26 4.15
CA ASP A 107 -2.94 -4.72 4.17
C ASP A 107 -1.48 -5.17 4.35
N GLY A 108 -1.18 -5.79 5.49
CA GLY A 108 0.14 -6.31 5.81
C GLY A 108 0.64 -7.43 4.90
N ALA A 109 -0.23 -8.17 4.21
CA ALA A 109 0.18 -9.23 3.28
C ALA A 109 1.02 -8.68 2.11
N ARG A 110 0.86 -7.39 1.80
CA ARG A 110 1.58 -6.69 0.73
C ARG A 110 2.97 -6.19 1.13
N PHE A 111 3.34 -6.29 2.41
CA PHE A 111 4.59 -5.77 2.95
C PHE A 111 5.56 -6.89 3.30
N GLU A 112 6.84 -6.56 3.31
CA GLU A 112 7.93 -7.37 3.86
C GLU A 112 8.82 -6.50 4.74
N LEU A 113 9.65 -7.14 5.58
CA LEU A 113 10.64 -6.41 6.37
C LEU A 113 11.60 -5.69 5.43
N TYR A 114 11.90 -4.44 5.77
CA TYR A 114 12.90 -3.66 5.05
C TYR A 114 14.28 -4.15 5.44
N ASP A 115 14.96 -4.81 4.51
CA ASP A 115 16.33 -5.27 4.74
C ASP A 115 17.28 -4.08 4.62
N THR A 116 17.93 -3.74 5.73
CA THR A 116 18.95 -2.69 5.79
C THR A 116 20.31 -3.35 5.59
N ALA A 117 20.47 -4.09 4.49
CA ALA A 117 21.79 -4.59 4.11
C ALA A 117 22.58 -3.40 3.56
N GLU A 118 23.36 -2.77 4.46
CA GLU A 118 24.39 -1.76 4.14
C GLU A 118 25.53 -2.36 3.30
#